data_AF-A0A9D8UUT8-F1
#
_entry.id   AF-A0A9D8UUT8-F1
#
_cell.length_a   1.000
_cell.length_b   1.000
_cell.length_c   1.000
_cell.angle_alpha   90.00
_cell.angle_beta   90.00
_cell.angle_gamma   90.00
#
_symmetry.space_group_name_H-M   'P 1'
#
loop_
_entity.id
_entity.type
_entity.pdbx_description
1 polymer ?
#
loop_
_entity_poly.entity_id
_entity_poly.type
_entity_poly.pdbx_seq_one_letter_code
_entity_poly.pdbx_strand_id
1 'polypeptide(L)' 'MKLFARIVGGRRVTNPTTVYERNRLIRTMPGQTGAMAASRFGYVIS' A
#
# COMPACT_ATOMS: atom_id res chain seq x y z
N MET A 1 19.58 2.81 19.94
CA MET A 1 20.00 3.32 18.60
C MET A 1 18.77 3.77 17.81
N LYS A 2 18.67 5.07 17.50
CA LYS A 2 17.47 5.68 16.88
C LYS A 2 17.18 5.21 15.45
N LEU A 3 18.19 4.66 14.76
CA LEU A 3 18.07 4.19 13.38
C LEU A 3 17.13 2.97 13.27
N PHE A 4 17.28 1.98 14.15
CA PHE A 4 16.43 0.79 14.17
C PHE A 4 14.99 1.09 14.62
N ALA A 5 14.82 2.04 15.54
CA ALA A 5 13.50 2.49 15.99
C ALA A 5 12.68 3.15 14.86
N ARG A 6 13.34 3.80 13.89
CA ARG A 6 12.67 4.44 12.75
C ARG A 6 12.19 3.42 11.71
N ILE A 7 12.92 2.31 11.56
CA ILE A 7 12.59 1.22 10.63
C ILE A 7 11.45 0.36 11.21
N VAL A 8 11.52 0.04 12.51
CA VAL A 8 10.54 -0.85 13.16
C VAL A 8 9.31 -0.10 13.68
N GLY A 9 9.45 1.16 14.09
CA GLY A 9 8.36 1.98 14.65
C GLY A 9 7.44 2.64 13.62
N GLY A 10 7.76 2.57 12.33
CA GLY A 10 6.96 3.20 11.26
C GLY A 10 5.81 2.34 10.74
N ARG A 11 5.66 1.09 11.21
CA ARG A 11 4.63 0.18 10.71
C ARG A 11 3.26 0.61 11.22
N ARG A 12 2.53 1.39 10.41
CA ARG A 12 1.13 1.72 10.65
C ARG A 12 0.34 0.41 10.82
N VAL A 13 -0.33 0.25 11.96
CA VAL A 13 -1.20 -0.91 12.22
C VAL A 13 -2.31 -0.90 11.17
N THR A 14 -2.21 -1.81 10.20
CA THR A 14 -3.25 -1.99 9.17
C THR A 14 -4.33 -2.91 9.69
N ASN A 15 -5.58 -2.45 9.63
CA ASN A 15 -6.75 -3.27 9.96
C ASN A 15 -6.82 -4.48 8.98
N PRO A 16 -6.97 -5.72 9.47
CA PRO A 16 -7.07 -6.91 8.63
C PRO A 16 -8.20 -6.82 7.58
N THR A 17 -9.34 -6.22 7.91
CA THR A 17 -10.46 -6.08 6.94
C THR A 17 -10.04 -5.20 5.76
N THR A 18 -9.31 -4.12 6.02
CA THR A 18 -8.76 -3.24 4.97
C THR A 18 -7.75 -3.98 4.08
N VAL A 19 -7.00 -4.93 4.63
CA VAL A 19 -6.06 -5.75 3.86
C VAL A 19 -6.81 -6.69 2.92
N TYR A 20 -7.86 -7.36 3.41
CA TYR A 20 -8.68 -8.25 2.59
C TYR A 20 -9.39 -7.52 1.45
N GLU A 21 -9.99 -6.35 1.73
CA GLU A 21 -10.63 -5.54 0.69
C GLU A 21 -9.63 -5.06 -0.36
N ARG A 22 -8.42 -4.65 0.06
CA ARG A 22 -7.36 -4.28 -0.89
C ARG A 22 -6.95 -5.45 -1.77
N ASN A 23 -6.84 -6.66 -1.21
CA ASN A 23 -6.55 -7.87 -1.98
C ASN A 23 -7.67 -8.22 -2.98
N ARG A 24 -8.93 -8.01 -2.60
CA ARG A 24 -10.07 -8.19 -3.50
C ARG A 24 -10.00 -7.21 -4.67
N LEU A 25 -9.74 -5.92 -4.39
CA LEU A 25 -9.63 -4.88 -5.42
C LEU A 25 -8.45 -5.09 -6.37
N ILE A 26 -7.30 -5.60 -5.87
CA ILE A 26 -6.18 -5.98 -6.73
C ILE A 26 -6.61 -7.04 -7.76
N ARG A 27 -7.48 -7.99 -7.36
CA ARG A 27 -7.96 -9.06 -8.23
C ARG A 27 -9.04 -8.63 -9.20
N THR A 28 -9.94 -7.72 -8.80
CA THR A 28 -11.08 -7.31 -9.63
C THR A 28 -10.81 -6.04 -10.45
N MET A 29 -9.86 -5.20 -10.01
CA MET A 29 -9.50 -3.92 -10.65
C MET A 29 -7.98 -3.71 -10.63
N PRO A 30 -7.19 -4.59 -11.27
CA PRO A 30 -5.73 -4.53 -11.21
C PRO A 30 -5.17 -3.24 -11.84
N GLY A 31 -5.73 -2.76 -12.95
CA GLY A 31 -5.29 -1.55 -13.63
C GLY A 31 -5.46 -0.28 -12.78
N GLN A 32 -6.66 -0.07 -12.25
CA GLN A 32 -6.95 1.07 -11.37
C GLN A 32 -6.15 1.01 -10.06
N THR A 33 -6.05 -0.17 -9.46
CA THR A 33 -5.27 -0.37 -8.23
C THR A 33 -3.78 -0.12 -8.48
N GLY A 34 -3.25 -0.56 -9.62
CA GLY A 34 -1.89 -0.28 -10.07
C GLY A 34 -1.65 1.20 -10.29
N ALA A 35 -2.55 1.90 -11.00
CA ALA A 35 -2.48 3.33 -11.23
C ALA A 35 -2.49 4.13 -9.91
N MET A 36 -3.37 3.77 -8.97
CA MET A 36 -3.39 4.38 -7.64
C MET A 36 -2.11 4.10 -6.84
N ALA A 37 -1.56 2.88 -6.92
CA ALA A 37 -0.32 2.53 -6.25
C ALA A 37 0.88 3.31 -6.82
N ALA A 38 0.99 3.43 -8.14
CA ALA A 38 2.04 4.20 -8.80
C ALA A 38 1.94 5.71 -8.56
N SER A 39 0.73 6.27 -8.52
CA SER A 39 0.51 7.68 -8.20
C SER A 39 1.09 8.06 -6.83
N ARG A 40 1.05 7.15 -5.85
CA ARG A 40 1.69 7.35 -4.51
C ARG A 40 3.21 7.46 -4.57
N PHE A 41 3.82 6.90 -5.61
CA PHE A 41 5.25 6.95 -5.85
C PHE A 41 5.62 8.00 -6.92
N GLY A 42 4.66 8.79 -7.41
CA GLY A 42 4.89 9.81 -8.43
C GLY A 42 4.98 9.27 -9.86
N TYR A 43 4.62 8.01 -10.10
CA TYR A 43 4.57 7.43 -11.43
C TYR A 43 3.16 7.51 -12.02
N VAL A 44 3.07 7.83 -13.30
CA VAL A 44 1.83 7.72 -14.08
C VAL A 44 1.91 6.41 -14.87
N ILE A 45 1.01 5.48 -14.58
CA ILE A 45 0.78 4.31 -15.42
C ILE A 45 -0.49 4.58 -16.20
N SER A 46 -0.34 4.81 -17.50
CA SER A 46 -1.40 5.04 -18.48
C SER A 46 -1.70 3.76 -19.24
#